data_AF-A0A439DP18-F1
#
_entry.id   AF-A0A439DP18-F1
#
_cell.length_a   1.000
_cell.length_b   1.000
_cell.length_c   1.000
_cell.angle_alpha   90.00
_cell.angle_beta   90.00
_cell.angle_gamma   90.00
#
_symmetry.space_group_name_H-M   'P 1'
#
loop_
_entity.id
_entity.type
_entity.pdbx_description
1 polymer ?
#
loop_
_entity_poly.entity_id
_entity_poly.type
_entity_poly.pdbx_seq_one_letter_code
_entity_poly.pdbx_strand_id
1 'polypeptide(L)'
;MVDADRSADVAVVGAGITGLITAVLLARAGKDVLVLEAQFPGAGATGNTTAKISLLQGTKMSRIVSKHGVKRAEQYLDGNREGLEWLTAHCEAHGISVQREDAYTYAQSEKGLSSAREELAACKSVGLDVTWVDEADVPFPFAGGVRLPEQAQFDPMPLLDSLIVELDERGGRLAQGVRVQKVSSRGAGLALTVRTNDGAEFDTHAKQCVLATGIPILDRGGFFARLQPNRSYCMAYRVPGDITRGMYISTDSPTRSVRYAPTAEGDRLLVGGAGHPVGHRKSPASSVQELDAWAKLHYPGAMQTNYWSAQDYTPIDELPYVGPILPGNDKIFVATGFDKWGMTNGTAAALALSSRILGGRMDWAEAFASWSPHELSGIPKAMQLNMEVGLYLARGWITPATRIGDRTPEEGGVVSGPPWDLEARSVVDGVEYRVSPVCPHLGGIVNWNDADESWECPLHGSRFAPDGTLLEGPATRNLTAAQ
;
A
#
# COMPACT_ATOMS: atom_id res chain seq x y z
N MET A 1 -2.04 -26.17 -17.22
CA MET A 1 -3.34 -25.46 -17.37
C MET A 1 -3.87 -25.70 -18.77
N VAL A 2 -4.98 -26.42 -18.87
CA VAL A 2 -5.79 -26.56 -20.09
C VAL A 2 -6.60 -25.26 -20.29
N ASP A 3 -7.10 -24.96 -21.49
CA ASP A 3 -7.83 -23.70 -21.77
C ASP A 3 -9.03 -23.44 -20.83
N ALA A 4 -9.73 -24.49 -20.37
CA ALA A 4 -10.84 -24.37 -19.41
C ALA A 4 -10.36 -23.89 -18.02
N ASP A 5 -9.11 -24.18 -17.64
CA ASP A 5 -8.52 -23.73 -16.37
C ASP A 5 -8.17 -22.23 -16.41
N ARG A 6 -8.25 -21.60 -17.58
CA ARG A 6 -7.84 -20.21 -17.84
C ARG A 6 -9.02 -19.27 -18.11
N SER A 7 -10.26 -19.71 -17.88
CA SER A 7 -11.44 -18.84 -17.92
C SER A 7 -12.16 -18.79 -16.59
N ALA A 8 -12.70 -17.62 -16.24
CA ALA A 8 -13.52 -17.41 -15.05
C ALA A 8 -14.68 -16.44 -15.31
N ASP A 9 -15.65 -16.34 -14.42
CA ASP A 9 -16.60 -15.22 -14.44
C ASP A 9 -15.88 -13.93 -14.05
N VAL A 10 -15.09 -13.97 -12.98
CA VAL A 10 -14.34 -12.83 -12.46
C VAL A 10 -12.87 -13.20 -12.26
N ALA A 11 -11.98 -12.44 -12.88
CA ALA A 11 -10.56 -12.46 -12.56
C ALA A 11 -10.26 -11.41 -11.48
N VAL A 12 -9.55 -11.78 -10.42
CA VAL A 12 -9.06 -10.84 -9.41
C VAL A 12 -7.53 -10.77 -9.53
N VAL A 13 -6.99 -9.59 -9.77
CA VAL A 13 -5.56 -9.38 -9.95
C VAL A 13 -4.97 -8.80 -8.68
N GLY A 14 -4.08 -9.57 -8.04
CA GLY A 14 -3.50 -9.30 -6.73
C GLY A 14 -4.14 -10.12 -5.61
N ALA A 15 -3.33 -10.89 -4.88
CA ALA A 15 -3.72 -11.71 -3.73
C ALA A 15 -3.28 -11.07 -2.40
N GLY A 16 -3.44 -9.75 -2.28
CA GLY A 16 -3.46 -9.06 -0.99
C GLY A 16 -4.83 -9.17 -0.32
N ILE A 17 -4.98 -8.52 0.85
CA ILE A 17 -6.22 -8.57 1.65
C ILE A 17 -7.48 -8.21 0.83
N THR A 18 -7.44 -7.12 0.06
CA THR A 18 -8.59 -6.68 -0.76
C THR A 18 -8.95 -7.70 -1.83
N GLY A 19 -7.95 -8.25 -2.51
CA GLY A 19 -8.16 -9.21 -3.60
C GLY A 19 -8.74 -10.52 -3.10
N LEU A 20 -8.14 -11.10 -2.06
CA LEU A 20 -8.59 -12.38 -1.50
C LEU A 20 -9.98 -12.28 -0.85
N ILE A 21 -10.27 -11.20 -0.11
CA ILE A 21 -11.63 -10.99 0.43
C ILE A 21 -12.64 -10.85 -0.71
N THR A 22 -12.34 -10.07 -1.76
CA THR A 22 -13.21 -9.94 -2.93
C THR A 22 -13.46 -11.30 -3.59
N ALA A 23 -12.40 -12.09 -3.77
CA ALA A 23 -12.48 -13.41 -4.40
C ALA A 23 -13.36 -14.37 -3.60
N VAL A 24 -13.15 -14.45 -2.28
CA VAL A 24 -13.94 -15.30 -1.37
C VAL A 24 -15.41 -14.89 -1.35
N LEU A 25 -15.71 -13.60 -1.27
CA LEU A 25 -17.10 -13.11 -1.28
C LEU A 25 -17.84 -13.44 -2.59
N LEU A 26 -17.15 -13.33 -3.72
CA LEU A 26 -17.71 -13.71 -5.01
C LEU A 26 -17.87 -15.23 -5.15
N ALA A 27 -16.91 -16.02 -4.68
CA ALA A 27 -16.98 -17.48 -4.68
C ALA A 27 -18.08 -18.00 -3.75
N ARG A 28 -18.28 -17.39 -2.57
CA ARG A 28 -19.43 -17.65 -1.67
C ARG A 28 -20.78 -17.46 -2.38
N ALA A 29 -20.86 -16.50 -3.31
CA ALA A 29 -22.04 -16.24 -4.12
C ALA A 29 -22.15 -17.14 -5.37
N GLY A 30 -21.27 -18.15 -5.50
CA GLY A 30 -21.29 -19.13 -6.59
C GLY A 30 -20.70 -18.63 -7.91
N LYS A 31 -19.92 -17.53 -7.91
CA LYS A 31 -19.17 -17.10 -9.09
C LYS A 31 -17.95 -17.98 -9.29
N ASP A 32 -17.61 -18.25 -10.55
CA ASP A 32 -16.31 -18.81 -10.89
C ASP A 32 -15.22 -17.72 -10.83
N VAL A 33 -14.29 -17.85 -9.90
CA VAL A 33 -13.27 -16.83 -9.60
C VAL A 33 -11.86 -17.37 -9.82
N LEU A 34 -11.03 -16.57 -10.50
CA LEU A 34 -9.60 -16.83 -10.66
C LEU A 34 -8.79 -15.64 -10.12
N VAL A 35 -7.99 -15.89 -9.09
CA VAL A 35 -7.04 -14.93 -8.52
C VAL A 35 -5.69 -15.11 -9.21
N LEU A 36 -5.12 -14.01 -9.70
CA LEU A 36 -3.81 -13.96 -10.36
C LEU A 36 -2.85 -13.11 -9.51
N GLU A 37 -1.84 -13.74 -8.94
CA GLU A 37 -0.83 -13.12 -8.09
C GLU A 37 0.56 -13.22 -8.73
N ALA A 38 1.26 -12.10 -8.85
CA ALA A 38 2.54 -12.05 -9.52
C ALA A 38 3.67 -12.72 -8.73
N GLN A 39 3.57 -12.72 -7.40
CA GLN A 39 4.55 -13.33 -6.49
C GLN A 39 3.87 -14.43 -5.69
N PHE A 40 3.63 -14.20 -4.40
CA PHE A 40 2.89 -15.07 -3.48
C PHE A 40 1.85 -14.22 -2.73
N PRO A 41 0.78 -14.83 -2.19
CA PRO A 41 -0.24 -14.11 -1.44
C PRO A 41 0.35 -13.25 -0.33
N GLY A 42 -0.05 -11.99 -0.27
CA GLY A 42 0.46 -11.04 0.72
C GLY A 42 1.85 -10.45 0.46
N ALA A 43 2.54 -10.79 -0.64
CA ALA A 43 3.92 -10.33 -0.88
C ALA A 43 4.13 -8.81 -0.90
N GLY A 44 3.08 -8.03 -1.20
CA GLY A 44 3.11 -6.57 -1.19
C GLY A 44 2.81 -5.95 0.19
N ALA A 45 2.02 -4.87 0.20
CA ALA A 45 1.72 -4.11 1.41
C ALA A 45 1.04 -4.93 2.52
N THR A 46 0.25 -5.96 2.19
CA THR A 46 -0.45 -6.77 3.19
C THR A 46 0.50 -7.57 4.09
N GLY A 47 1.51 -8.24 3.54
CA GLY A 47 2.49 -8.99 4.36
C GLY A 47 3.54 -8.08 5.02
N ASN A 48 3.69 -6.85 4.54
CA ASN A 48 4.66 -5.88 5.03
C ASN A 48 4.04 -4.79 5.93
N THR A 49 2.79 -4.94 6.34
CA THR A 49 2.09 -3.94 7.17
C THR A 49 2.37 -4.09 8.66
N THR A 50 2.14 -3.01 9.41
CA THR A 50 1.98 -3.12 10.87
C THR A 50 0.56 -3.56 11.24
N ALA A 51 -0.36 -3.79 10.31
CA ALA A 51 -1.63 -4.49 10.55
C ALA A 51 -2.51 -3.94 11.69
N LYS A 52 -2.56 -2.61 11.83
CA LYS A 52 -3.55 -1.94 12.67
C LYS A 52 -4.93 -2.01 11.99
N ILE A 53 -5.93 -2.49 12.72
CA ILE A 53 -7.34 -2.47 12.35
C ILE A 53 -8.00 -1.38 13.22
N SER A 54 -8.02 -0.14 12.72
CA SER A 54 -8.42 1.03 13.51
C SER A 54 -9.25 2.02 12.70
N LEU A 55 -10.23 2.62 13.37
CA LEU A 55 -10.99 3.78 12.87
C LEU A 55 -10.30 5.12 13.18
N LEU A 56 -9.33 5.12 14.11
CA LEU A 56 -8.43 6.26 14.33
C LEU A 56 -7.18 6.07 13.48
N GLN A 57 -7.08 6.87 12.42
CA GLN A 57 -6.19 6.63 11.29
C GLN A 57 -5.13 7.74 11.13
N GLY A 58 -4.45 8.09 12.22
CA GLY A 58 -3.56 9.25 12.24
C GLY A 58 -4.38 10.54 12.16
N THR A 59 -4.08 11.41 11.19
CA THR A 59 -4.80 12.67 10.95
C THR A 59 -5.81 12.58 9.79
N LYS A 60 -6.27 11.37 9.47
CA LYS A 60 -7.05 11.14 8.27
C LYS A 60 -8.45 11.77 8.34
N MET A 61 -9.10 11.69 9.50
CA MET A 61 -10.48 12.16 9.63
C MET A 61 -10.55 13.69 9.48
N SER A 62 -9.64 14.43 10.10
CA SER A 62 -9.55 15.89 9.96
C SER A 62 -9.31 16.34 8.53
N ARG A 63 -8.44 15.64 7.79
CA ARG A 63 -8.18 15.92 6.36
C ARG A 63 -9.42 15.66 5.50
N ILE A 64 -10.13 14.56 5.73
CA ILE A 64 -11.37 14.24 5.00
C ILE A 64 -12.47 15.25 5.31
N VAL A 65 -12.72 15.57 6.59
CA VAL A 65 -13.74 16.55 7.01
C VAL A 65 -13.44 17.93 6.42
N SER A 66 -12.19 18.38 6.46
CA SER A 66 -11.76 19.66 5.90
C SER A 66 -12.01 19.74 4.38
N LYS A 67 -11.79 18.64 3.66
CA LYS A 67 -11.86 18.59 2.20
C LYS A 67 -13.25 18.30 1.64
N HIS A 68 -14.00 17.43 2.30
CA HIS A 68 -15.27 16.87 1.78
C HIS A 68 -16.48 17.11 2.69
N GLY A 69 -16.26 17.65 3.88
CA GLY A 69 -17.30 17.87 4.89
C GLY A 69 -17.68 16.60 5.66
N VAL A 70 -18.45 16.81 6.73
CA VAL A 70 -18.81 15.79 7.72
C VAL A 70 -19.57 14.62 7.10
N LYS A 71 -20.56 14.87 6.23
CA LYS A 71 -21.37 13.80 5.62
C LYS A 71 -20.54 12.75 4.86
N ARG A 72 -19.53 13.20 4.11
CA ARG A 72 -18.65 12.29 3.36
C ARG A 72 -17.72 11.54 4.31
N ALA A 73 -17.26 12.22 5.37
CA ALA A 73 -16.46 11.62 6.42
C ALA A 73 -17.24 10.54 7.22
N GLU A 74 -18.54 10.73 7.46
CA GLU A 74 -19.43 9.72 8.05
C GLU A 74 -19.51 8.48 7.18
N GLN A 75 -19.72 8.62 5.86
CA GLN A 75 -19.71 7.49 4.94
C GLN A 75 -18.34 6.78 4.91
N TYR A 76 -17.25 7.54 4.93
CA TYR A 76 -15.91 6.95 5.03
C TYR A 76 -15.74 6.13 6.32
N LEU A 77 -16.21 6.67 7.45
CA LEU A 77 -16.18 6.00 8.74
C LEU A 77 -17.04 4.73 8.73
N ASP A 78 -18.26 4.79 8.19
CA ASP A 78 -19.18 3.65 8.13
C ASP A 78 -18.60 2.49 7.32
N GLY A 79 -17.98 2.77 6.17
CA GLY A 79 -17.29 1.74 5.39
C GLY A 79 -16.12 1.12 6.14
N ASN A 80 -15.30 1.93 6.83
CA ASN A 80 -14.19 1.41 7.64
C ASN A 80 -14.67 0.62 8.86
N ARG A 81 -15.80 1.01 9.47
CA ARG A 81 -16.43 0.27 10.58
C ARG A 81 -16.92 -1.09 10.11
N GLU A 82 -17.65 -1.16 9.01
CA GLU A 82 -18.10 -2.44 8.43
C GLU A 82 -16.91 -3.31 8.02
N GLY A 83 -15.84 -2.70 7.48
CA GLY A 83 -14.59 -3.41 7.18
C GLY A 83 -13.90 -3.99 8.43
N LEU A 84 -13.82 -3.23 9.51
CA LEU A 84 -13.29 -3.69 10.81
C LEU A 84 -14.12 -4.84 11.37
N GLU A 85 -15.45 -4.68 11.39
CA GLU A 85 -16.38 -5.68 11.90
C GLU A 85 -16.30 -6.98 11.11
N TRP A 86 -16.33 -6.91 9.77
CA TRP A 86 -16.20 -8.07 8.90
C TRP A 86 -14.88 -8.81 9.14
N LEU A 87 -13.77 -8.06 9.20
CA LEU A 87 -12.44 -8.63 9.37
C LEU A 87 -12.28 -9.33 10.71
N THR A 88 -12.70 -8.68 11.80
CA THR A 88 -12.61 -9.24 13.15
C THR A 88 -13.54 -10.43 13.35
N ALA A 89 -14.77 -10.37 12.81
CA ALA A 89 -15.70 -11.51 12.83
C ALA A 89 -15.19 -12.70 12.01
N HIS A 90 -14.56 -12.46 10.85
CA HIS A 90 -13.93 -13.53 10.08
C HIS A 90 -12.80 -14.20 10.87
N CYS A 91 -11.93 -13.40 11.49
CA CYS A 91 -10.84 -13.93 12.32
C CYS A 91 -11.38 -14.79 13.47
N GLU A 92 -12.37 -14.30 14.21
CA GLU A 92 -13.01 -15.04 15.31
C GLU A 92 -13.59 -16.38 14.82
N ALA A 93 -14.34 -16.37 13.72
CA ALA A 93 -14.97 -17.56 13.16
C ALA A 93 -13.97 -18.64 12.70
N HIS A 94 -12.74 -18.25 12.38
CA HIS A 94 -11.68 -19.16 11.90
C HIS A 94 -10.56 -19.38 12.93
N GLY A 95 -10.74 -18.90 14.17
CA GLY A 95 -9.75 -19.08 15.24
C GLY A 95 -8.44 -18.32 15.01
N ILE A 96 -8.46 -17.22 14.25
CA ILE A 96 -7.31 -16.38 13.99
C ILE A 96 -7.15 -15.37 15.15
N SER A 97 -5.96 -15.32 15.71
CA SER A 97 -5.65 -14.46 16.86
C SER A 97 -5.74 -12.98 16.51
N VAL A 98 -6.54 -12.24 17.29
CA VAL A 98 -6.69 -10.78 17.22
C VAL A 98 -6.48 -10.21 18.61
N GLN A 99 -5.73 -9.11 18.71
CA GLN A 99 -5.54 -8.40 19.97
C GLN A 99 -6.40 -7.13 19.96
N ARG A 100 -7.00 -6.81 21.10
CA ARG A 100 -7.76 -5.57 21.32
C ARG A 100 -6.91 -4.59 22.11
N GLU A 101 -6.74 -3.39 21.57
CA GLU A 101 -5.88 -2.34 22.13
C GLU A 101 -6.45 -0.96 21.82
N ASP A 102 -6.09 0.02 22.65
CA ASP A 102 -6.37 1.43 22.38
C ASP A 102 -5.50 1.94 21.21
N ALA A 103 -6.09 2.72 20.31
CA ALA A 103 -5.37 3.46 19.29
C ALA A 103 -5.14 4.91 19.70
N TYR A 104 -3.96 5.45 19.36
CA TYR A 104 -3.52 6.80 19.70
C TYR A 104 -3.00 7.54 18.47
N THR A 105 -3.59 8.70 18.19
CA THR A 105 -3.00 9.73 17.33
C THR A 105 -2.42 10.81 18.24
N TYR A 106 -1.09 10.88 18.35
CA TYR A 106 -0.43 11.68 19.38
C TYR A 106 0.55 12.71 18.82
N ALA A 107 0.82 13.76 19.60
CA ALA A 107 1.87 14.72 19.32
C ALA A 107 3.14 14.37 20.10
N GLN A 108 4.29 14.35 19.45
CA GLN A 108 5.58 14.20 20.13
C GLN A 108 6.01 15.51 20.80
N SER A 109 5.51 16.65 20.31
CA SER A 109 5.86 17.99 20.78
C SER A 109 4.67 18.95 20.74
N GLU A 110 4.81 20.14 21.34
CA GLU A 110 3.79 21.19 21.27
C GLU A 110 3.36 21.54 19.84
N LYS A 111 4.27 21.41 18.85
CA LYS A 111 3.98 21.69 17.44
C LYS A 111 2.96 20.72 16.83
N GLY A 112 2.87 19.50 17.33
CA GLY A 112 1.93 18.47 16.86
C GLY A 112 0.55 18.55 17.51
N LEU A 113 0.39 19.34 18.59
CA LEU A 113 -0.84 19.41 19.36
C LEU A 113 -2.02 19.97 18.56
N SER A 114 -1.79 20.97 17.70
CA SER A 114 -2.86 21.53 16.87
C SER A 114 -3.46 20.47 15.96
N SER A 115 -2.62 19.69 15.26
CA SER A 115 -3.05 18.60 14.40
C SER A 115 -3.80 17.51 15.16
N ALA A 116 -3.35 17.16 16.37
CA ALA A 116 -4.05 16.18 17.20
C ALA A 116 -5.42 16.71 17.69
N ARG A 117 -5.52 18.01 18.00
CA ARG A 117 -6.79 18.64 18.40
C ARG A 117 -7.76 18.77 17.22
N GLU A 118 -7.26 19.06 16.02
CA GLU A 118 -8.06 19.04 14.79
C GLU A 118 -8.62 17.64 14.52
N GLU A 119 -7.80 16.60 14.69
CA GLU A 119 -8.26 15.21 14.57
C GLU A 119 -9.33 14.87 15.61
N LEU A 120 -9.14 15.26 16.87
CA LEU A 120 -10.15 15.07 17.92
C LEU A 120 -11.50 15.68 17.53
N ALA A 121 -11.47 16.93 17.05
CA ALA A 121 -12.68 17.65 16.66
C ALA A 121 -13.38 16.99 15.46
N ALA A 122 -12.60 16.56 14.46
CA ALA A 122 -13.13 15.87 13.29
C ALA A 122 -13.75 14.52 13.64
N CYS A 123 -13.06 13.70 14.43
CA CYS A 123 -13.57 12.42 14.92
C CYS A 123 -14.88 12.59 15.72
N LYS A 124 -14.95 13.59 16.62
CA LYS A 124 -16.19 13.89 17.34
C LYS A 124 -17.33 14.35 16.41
N SER A 125 -17.01 15.10 15.34
CA SER A 125 -18.02 15.59 14.41
C SER A 125 -18.73 14.49 13.62
N VAL A 126 -18.08 13.33 13.45
CA VAL A 126 -18.64 12.14 12.79
C VAL A 126 -19.10 11.06 13.78
N GLY A 127 -19.17 11.40 15.07
CA GLY A 127 -19.69 10.50 16.11
C GLY A 127 -18.74 9.39 16.58
N LEU A 128 -17.43 9.53 16.35
CA LEU A 128 -16.44 8.58 16.88
C LEU A 128 -16.18 8.84 18.37
N ASP A 129 -16.21 7.80 19.21
CA ASP A 129 -16.06 7.91 20.66
C ASP A 129 -14.59 8.07 21.08
N VAL A 130 -14.03 9.23 20.76
CA VAL A 130 -12.63 9.59 21.04
C VAL A 130 -12.50 10.49 22.26
N THR A 131 -11.46 10.24 23.04
CA THR A 131 -11.08 11.05 24.19
C THR A 131 -9.73 11.73 23.97
N TRP A 132 -9.55 12.93 24.52
CA TRP A 132 -8.22 13.53 24.63
C TRP A 132 -7.49 12.93 25.83
N VAL A 133 -6.19 12.67 25.68
CA VAL A 133 -5.29 12.27 26.76
C VAL A 133 -4.08 13.20 26.77
N ASP A 134 -3.68 13.66 27.95
CA ASP A 134 -2.52 14.53 28.11
C ASP A 134 -1.21 13.74 28.26
N GLU A 135 -1.30 12.51 28.78
CA GLU A 135 -0.16 11.62 29.05
C GLU A 135 -0.49 10.17 28.63
N ALA A 136 0.56 9.39 28.35
CA ALA A 136 0.48 7.94 28.11
C ALA A 136 1.67 7.25 28.76
N ASP A 137 1.50 6.00 29.18
CA ASP A 137 2.57 5.18 29.76
C ASP A 137 3.50 4.66 28.65
N VAL A 138 4.37 5.54 28.16
CA VAL A 138 5.29 5.28 27.05
C VAL A 138 6.67 5.90 27.35
N PRO A 139 7.77 5.27 26.93
CA PRO A 139 9.12 5.76 27.24
C PRO A 139 9.62 6.83 26.25
N PHE A 140 8.72 7.40 25.44
CA PHE A 140 9.02 8.38 24.40
C PHE A 140 8.17 9.64 24.56
N PRO A 141 8.55 10.77 23.93
CA PRO A 141 7.82 12.03 24.07
C PRO A 141 6.35 11.91 23.68
N PHE A 142 5.47 12.34 24.58
CA PHE A 142 4.03 12.38 24.40
C PHE A 142 3.51 13.69 24.99
N ALA A 143 3.18 14.65 24.14
CA ALA A 143 2.67 15.96 24.57
C ALA A 143 1.15 15.98 24.75
N GLY A 144 0.46 14.95 24.25
CA GLY A 144 -0.99 14.83 24.24
C GLY A 144 -1.49 14.19 22.95
N GLY A 145 -2.69 13.62 22.97
CA GLY A 145 -3.23 12.92 21.82
C GLY A 145 -4.70 12.54 21.91
N VAL A 146 -5.19 12.00 20.79
CA VAL A 146 -6.51 11.42 20.66
C VAL A 146 -6.40 9.93 20.93
N ARG A 147 -7.25 9.42 21.81
CA ARG A 147 -7.39 7.99 22.13
C ARG A 147 -8.73 7.48 21.63
N LEU A 148 -8.71 6.32 20.96
CA LEU A 148 -9.89 5.54 20.60
C LEU A 148 -9.75 4.13 21.19
N PRO A 149 -10.63 3.71 22.11
CA PRO A 149 -10.53 2.38 22.72
C PRO A 149 -10.98 1.24 21.81
N GLU A 150 -10.68 0.01 22.21
CA GLU A 150 -11.20 -1.25 21.61
C GLU A 150 -10.93 -1.43 20.11
N GLN A 151 -9.82 -0.87 19.61
CA GLN A 151 -9.35 -1.11 18.26
C GLN A 151 -8.64 -2.47 18.20
N ALA A 152 -8.31 -2.95 17.00
CA ALA A 152 -7.74 -4.28 16.82
C ALA A 152 -6.39 -4.24 16.10
N GLN A 153 -5.60 -5.28 16.33
CA GLN A 153 -4.37 -5.58 15.59
C GLN A 153 -4.21 -7.09 15.47
N PHE A 154 -3.45 -7.53 14.48
CA PHE A 154 -3.25 -8.95 14.21
C PHE A 154 -2.03 -9.20 13.32
N ASP A 155 -1.78 -10.47 13.02
CA ASP A 155 -0.94 -10.90 11.89
C ASP A 155 -1.87 -11.18 10.69
N PRO A 156 -1.73 -10.48 9.56
CA PRO A 156 -2.59 -10.67 8.40
C PRO A 156 -2.29 -11.96 7.63
N MET A 157 -1.13 -12.60 7.81
CA MET A 157 -0.77 -13.77 7.01
C MET A 157 -1.66 -14.99 7.29
N PRO A 158 -1.96 -15.36 8.56
CA PRO A 158 -2.94 -16.41 8.85
C PRO A 158 -4.35 -16.13 8.29
N LEU A 159 -4.76 -14.87 8.18
CA LEU A 159 -6.01 -14.51 7.50
C LEU A 159 -5.94 -14.84 6.01
N LEU A 160 -4.85 -14.48 5.33
CA LEU A 160 -4.72 -14.78 3.91
C LEU A 160 -4.75 -16.29 3.68
N ASP A 161 -4.07 -17.08 4.52
CA ASP A 161 -4.10 -18.54 4.46
C ASP A 161 -5.53 -19.07 4.62
N SER A 162 -6.28 -18.58 5.61
CA SER A 162 -7.70 -18.93 5.83
C SER A 162 -8.57 -18.59 4.61
N LEU A 163 -8.38 -17.40 4.02
CA LEU A 163 -9.13 -16.98 2.83
C LEU A 163 -8.80 -17.83 1.59
N ILE A 164 -7.55 -18.28 1.45
CA ILE A 164 -7.13 -19.15 0.34
C ILE A 164 -7.76 -20.53 0.48
N VAL A 165 -7.76 -21.10 1.68
CA VAL A 165 -8.45 -22.37 1.97
C VAL A 165 -9.94 -22.24 1.66
N GLU A 166 -10.59 -21.18 2.15
CA GLU A 166 -12.00 -20.97 1.87
C GLU A 166 -12.27 -20.76 0.37
N LEU A 167 -11.40 -20.03 -0.35
CA LEU A 167 -11.53 -19.84 -1.78
C LEU A 167 -11.54 -21.19 -2.53
N ASP A 168 -10.62 -22.08 -2.18
CA ASP A 168 -10.52 -23.43 -2.77
C ASP A 168 -11.75 -24.29 -2.44
N GLU A 169 -12.21 -24.29 -1.17
CA GLU A 169 -13.43 -24.98 -0.74
C GLU A 169 -14.69 -24.49 -1.48
N ARG A 170 -14.70 -23.24 -1.93
CA ARG A 170 -15.78 -22.63 -2.72
C ARG A 170 -15.59 -22.80 -4.24
N GLY A 171 -14.56 -23.53 -4.67
CA GLY A 171 -14.26 -23.79 -6.08
C GLY A 171 -13.59 -22.64 -6.82
N GLY A 172 -13.15 -21.60 -6.10
CA GLY A 172 -12.29 -20.55 -6.64
C GLY A 172 -10.86 -21.05 -6.84
N ARG A 173 -10.09 -20.34 -7.66
CA ARG A 173 -8.71 -20.73 -8.02
C ARG A 173 -7.75 -19.60 -7.74
N LEU A 174 -6.55 -19.93 -7.26
CA LEU A 174 -5.43 -19.01 -7.10
C LEU A 174 -4.24 -19.48 -7.95
N ALA A 175 -3.76 -18.61 -8.82
CA ALA A 175 -2.52 -18.80 -9.56
C ALA A 175 -1.49 -17.75 -9.11
N GLN A 176 -0.50 -18.20 -8.36
CA GLN A 176 0.64 -17.37 -7.91
C GLN A 176 1.83 -17.51 -8.86
N GLY A 177 2.76 -16.56 -8.84
CA GLY A 177 3.84 -16.47 -9.83
C GLY A 177 3.35 -16.15 -11.24
N VAL A 178 2.15 -15.54 -11.37
CA VAL A 178 1.47 -15.19 -12.62
C VAL A 178 1.15 -13.70 -12.63
N ARG A 179 1.96 -12.93 -13.35
CA ARG A 179 1.81 -11.48 -13.47
C ARG A 179 0.89 -11.12 -14.63
N VAL A 180 -0.20 -10.41 -14.35
CA VAL A 180 -0.98 -9.76 -15.41
C VAL A 180 -0.20 -8.57 -15.96
N GLN A 181 -0.01 -8.53 -17.28
CA GLN A 181 0.69 -7.44 -17.96
C GLN A 181 -0.26 -6.51 -18.71
N LYS A 182 -1.36 -7.05 -19.24
CA LYS A 182 -2.33 -6.30 -20.05
C LYS A 182 -3.74 -6.86 -19.85
N VAL A 183 -4.73 -5.99 -20.00
CA VAL A 183 -6.15 -6.37 -20.03
C VAL A 183 -6.81 -5.72 -21.24
N SER A 184 -7.34 -6.53 -22.16
CA SER A 184 -8.01 -6.08 -23.38
C SER A 184 -9.44 -6.60 -23.45
N SER A 185 -10.29 -5.93 -24.22
CA SER A 185 -11.64 -6.42 -24.49
C SER A 185 -11.59 -7.59 -25.47
N ARG A 186 -12.37 -8.64 -25.19
CA ARG A 186 -12.55 -9.80 -26.08
C ARG A 186 -14.03 -10.14 -26.18
N GLY A 187 -14.69 -9.70 -27.26
CA GLY A 187 -16.14 -9.85 -27.42
C GLY A 187 -16.90 -9.27 -26.24
N ALA A 188 -17.74 -10.09 -25.60
CA ALA A 188 -18.47 -9.68 -24.40
C ALA A 188 -17.60 -9.62 -23.13
N GLY A 189 -16.45 -10.31 -23.08
CA GLY A 189 -15.57 -10.39 -21.92
C GLY A 189 -14.22 -9.69 -22.11
N LEU A 190 -13.21 -10.20 -21.42
CA LEU A 190 -11.86 -9.68 -21.33
C LEU A 190 -10.83 -10.78 -21.63
N ALA A 191 -9.68 -10.38 -22.16
CA ALA A 191 -8.47 -11.17 -22.20
C ALA A 191 -7.40 -10.48 -21.32
N LEU A 192 -6.82 -11.24 -20.40
CA LEU A 192 -5.75 -10.85 -19.52
C LEU A 192 -4.48 -11.55 -19.99
N THR A 193 -3.54 -10.81 -20.57
CA THR A 193 -2.23 -11.36 -20.94
C THR A 193 -1.39 -11.46 -19.69
N VAL A 194 -0.98 -12.69 -19.38
CA VAL A 194 -0.19 -13.01 -18.20
C VAL A 194 1.19 -13.50 -18.58
N ARG A 195 2.14 -13.29 -17.66
CA ARG A 195 3.49 -13.82 -17.72
C ARG A 195 3.80 -14.56 -16.43
N THR A 196 4.25 -15.80 -16.54
CA THR A 196 4.70 -16.61 -15.41
C THR A 196 6.15 -16.28 -15.03
N ASN A 197 6.56 -16.65 -13.81
CA ASN A 197 7.94 -16.44 -13.34
C ASN A 197 9.00 -17.17 -14.18
N ASP A 198 8.65 -18.29 -14.82
CA ASP A 198 9.53 -19.02 -15.76
C ASP A 198 9.54 -18.42 -17.18
N GLY A 199 8.80 -17.34 -17.40
CA GLY A 199 8.81 -16.56 -18.65
C GLY A 199 7.78 -16.97 -19.70
N ALA A 200 6.91 -17.95 -19.43
CA ALA A 200 5.82 -18.27 -20.34
C ALA A 200 4.78 -17.13 -20.38
N GLU A 201 4.29 -16.81 -21.58
CA GLU A 201 3.26 -15.80 -21.80
C GLU A 201 2.03 -16.45 -22.45
N PHE A 202 0.85 -16.18 -21.89
CA PHE A 202 -0.43 -16.67 -22.42
C PHE A 202 -1.58 -15.78 -21.98
N ASP A 203 -2.76 -15.98 -22.58
CA ASP A 203 -3.97 -15.26 -22.20
C ASP A 203 -4.84 -16.08 -21.24
N THR A 204 -5.44 -15.36 -20.29
CA THR A 204 -6.53 -15.80 -19.41
C THR A 204 -7.79 -15.00 -19.76
N HIS A 205 -8.98 -15.56 -19.56
CA HIS A 205 -10.24 -14.93 -19.96
C HIS A 205 -11.19 -14.73 -18.78
N ALA A 206 -11.87 -13.60 -18.73
CA ALA A 206 -12.90 -13.35 -17.71
C ALA A 206 -14.02 -12.47 -18.25
N LYS A 207 -15.21 -12.52 -17.65
CA LYS A 207 -16.29 -11.57 -17.97
C LYS A 207 -16.00 -10.21 -17.33
N GLN A 208 -15.53 -10.22 -16.09
CA GLN A 208 -15.14 -9.04 -15.33
C GLN A 208 -13.76 -9.22 -14.69
N CYS A 209 -13.11 -8.11 -14.34
CA CYS A 209 -11.79 -8.08 -13.73
C CYS A 209 -11.75 -7.08 -12.58
N VAL A 210 -11.14 -7.43 -11.45
CA VAL A 210 -10.84 -6.53 -10.33
C VAL A 210 -9.32 -6.34 -10.25
N LEU A 211 -8.87 -5.10 -10.31
CA LEU A 211 -7.47 -4.71 -10.10
C LEU A 211 -7.28 -4.29 -8.63
N ALA A 212 -6.75 -5.20 -7.81
CA ALA A 212 -6.41 -5.00 -6.41
C ALA A 212 -4.88 -5.02 -6.21
N THR A 213 -4.17 -4.30 -7.06
CA THR A 213 -2.71 -4.39 -7.26
C THR A 213 -1.92 -3.30 -6.51
N GLY A 214 -2.50 -2.69 -5.47
CA GLY A 214 -1.94 -1.51 -4.80
C GLY A 214 -2.18 -0.23 -5.61
N ILE A 215 -1.70 -0.18 -6.86
CA ILE A 215 -2.00 0.82 -7.89
C ILE A 215 -2.41 0.10 -9.18
N PRO A 216 -3.36 0.63 -9.99
CA PRO A 216 -3.77 -0.02 -11.22
C PRO A 216 -2.60 -0.20 -12.20
N ILE A 217 -2.44 -1.42 -12.71
CA ILE A 217 -1.46 -1.74 -13.76
C ILE A 217 -1.85 -1.21 -15.16
N LEU A 218 -3.03 -0.60 -15.28
CA LEU A 218 -3.54 -0.04 -16.52
C LEU A 218 -3.57 1.48 -16.41
N ASP A 219 -3.11 2.17 -17.45
CA ASP A 219 -3.14 3.63 -17.52
C ASP A 219 -4.54 4.23 -17.72
N ARG A 220 -5.53 3.37 -17.97
CA ARG A 220 -6.93 3.77 -18.14
C ARG A 220 -7.44 4.43 -16.86
N GLY A 221 -8.10 5.57 -17.03
CA GLY A 221 -8.62 6.35 -15.90
C GLY A 221 -7.59 7.25 -15.23
N GLY A 222 -6.31 7.22 -15.63
CA GLY A 222 -5.30 8.17 -15.18
C GLY A 222 -4.96 8.06 -13.68
N PHE A 223 -5.16 6.90 -13.06
CA PHE A 223 -4.92 6.72 -11.62
C PHE A 223 -3.47 7.00 -11.20
N PHE A 224 -2.50 6.77 -12.09
CA PHE A 224 -1.10 7.15 -11.89
C PHE A 224 -0.90 8.65 -11.63
N ALA A 225 -1.80 9.52 -12.12
CA ALA A 225 -1.77 10.96 -11.92
C ALA A 225 -2.60 11.43 -10.70
N ARG A 226 -3.33 10.50 -10.05
CA ARG A 226 -4.27 10.73 -8.95
C ARG A 226 -3.81 10.11 -7.63
N LEU A 227 -2.67 9.43 -7.65
CA LEU A 227 -2.08 8.72 -6.52
C LEU A 227 -0.61 9.12 -6.37
N GLN A 228 -0.18 9.33 -5.13
CA GLN A 228 1.23 9.50 -4.80
C GLN A 228 1.76 8.21 -4.15
N PRO A 229 2.77 7.56 -4.74
CA PRO A 229 3.40 6.39 -4.15
C PRO A 229 4.31 6.82 -2.99
N ASN A 230 4.14 6.19 -1.83
CA ASN A 230 4.89 6.46 -0.62
C ASN A 230 5.50 5.17 -0.09
N ARG A 231 6.79 5.21 0.22
CA ARG A 231 7.51 4.14 0.90
C ARG A 231 7.59 4.43 2.38
N SER A 232 7.56 3.41 3.22
CA SER A 232 7.72 3.53 4.67
C SER A 232 8.39 2.28 5.23
N TYR A 233 9.09 2.46 6.35
CA TYR A 233 9.98 1.45 6.91
C TYR A 233 9.48 1.00 8.28
N CYS A 234 9.76 -0.25 8.61
CA CYS A 234 9.44 -0.81 9.92
C CYS A 234 10.53 -1.77 10.39
N MET A 235 10.69 -1.83 11.70
CA MET A 235 11.62 -2.71 12.38
C MET A 235 10.90 -3.39 13.55
N ALA A 236 11.27 -4.64 13.81
CA ALA A 236 10.83 -5.37 14.98
C ALA A 236 12.00 -5.51 15.97
N TYR A 237 11.69 -5.40 17.26
CA TYR A 237 12.66 -5.50 18.34
C TYR A 237 12.21 -6.49 19.41
N ARG A 238 13.16 -7.23 19.97
CA ARG A 238 13.04 -7.78 21.32
C ARG A 238 13.44 -6.68 22.30
N VAL A 239 12.59 -6.34 23.25
CA VAL A 239 12.85 -5.32 24.27
C VAL A 239 12.91 -5.95 25.66
N PRO A 240 13.81 -5.51 26.55
CA PRO A 240 13.79 -5.91 27.96
C PRO A 240 12.59 -5.29 28.69
N GLY A 241 11.98 -6.03 29.62
CA GLY A 241 10.90 -5.52 30.47
C GLY A 241 9.54 -5.48 29.76
N ASP A 242 8.68 -4.57 30.23
CA ASP A 242 7.31 -4.43 29.71
C ASP A 242 7.30 -3.73 28.34
N ILE A 243 6.48 -4.25 27.45
CA ILE A 243 6.31 -3.73 26.09
C ILE A 243 5.11 -2.79 26.01
N THR A 244 5.25 -1.71 25.24
CA THR A 244 4.15 -0.80 24.91
C THR A 244 3.00 -1.54 24.22
N ARG A 245 1.81 -1.50 24.84
CA ARG A 245 0.61 -2.24 24.38
C ARG A 245 -0.23 -1.49 23.34
N GLY A 246 -0.54 -0.22 23.58
CA GLY A 246 -1.35 0.58 22.66
C GLY A 246 -0.76 0.74 21.25
N MET A 247 -1.60 1.14 20.30
CA MET A 247 -1.21 1.44 18.92
C MET A 247 -1.01 2.94 18.73
N TYR A 248 0.23 3.40 18.66
CA TYR A 248 0.57 4.83 18.57
C TYR A 248 0.95 5.23 17.15
N ILE A 249 0.54 6.41 16.70
CA ILE A 249 1.06 7.08 15.51
C ILE A 249 1.13 8.59 15.72
N SER A 250 2.28 9.19 15.42
CA SER A 250 2.49 10.62 15.64
C SER A 250 1.84 11.49 14.57
N THR A 251 1.38 12.69 14.95
CA THR A 251 0.86 13.73 14.04
C THR A 251 1.96 14.58 13.43
N ASP A 252 3.12 14.63 14.07
CA ASP A 252 4.27 15.42 13.68
C ASP A 252 5.35 14.58 12.98
N SER A 253 6.28 15.30 12.35
CA SER A 253 7.40 14.75 11.61
C SER A 253 8.69 14.84 12.45
N PRO A 254 9.57 13.82 12.43
CA PRO A 254 9.42 12.57 11.68
C PRO A 254 8.34 11.66 12.30
N THR A 255 7.59 10.94 11.45
CA THR A 255 6.51 10.05 11.92
C THR A 255 7.09 8.92 12.76
N ARG A 256 6.44 8.65 13.90
CA ARG A 256 6.69 7.53 14.80
C ARG A 256 5.41 6.74 14.99
N SER A 257 5.42 5.50 14.54
CA SER A 257 4.37 4.53 14.79
C SER A 257 4.91 3.42 15.65
N VAL A 258 4.24 3.10 16.76
CA VAL A 258 4.65 2.05 17.68
C VAL A 258 3.46 1.14 17.98
N ARG A 259 3.69 -0.16 18.03
CA ARG A 259 2.79 -1.17 18.61
C ARG A 259 3.60 -2.41 19.01
N TYR A 260 2.97 -3.40 19.62
CA TYR A 260 3.56 -4.74 19.75
C TYR A 260 2.93 -5.74 18.77
N ALA A 261 3.58 -6.88 18.57
CA ALA A 261 3.01 -8.07 17.94
C ALA A 261 3.36 -9.32 18.76
N PRO A 262 2.38 -10.14 19.15
CA PRO A 262 2.65 -11.44 19.75
C PRO A 262 3.37 -12.38 18.78
N THR A 263 4.34 -13.13 19.28
CA THR A 263 4.98 -14.22 18.53
C THR A 263 5.14 -15.45 19.43
N ALA A 264 5.41 -16.61 18.85
CA ALA A 264 5.68 -17.84 19.60
C ALA A 264 6.87 -17.69 20.58
N GLU A 265 7.79 -16.76 20.32
CA GLU A 265 8.97 -16.48 21.14
C GLU A 265 8.80 -15.26 22.07
N GLY A 266 7.55 -14.88 22.34
CA GLY A 266 7.17 -13.68 23.08
C GLY A 266 6.93 -12.45 22.20
N ASP A 267 6.46 -11.37 22.80
CA ASP A 267 6.08 -10.18 22.07
C ASP A 267 7.29 -9.50 21.37
N ARG A 268 7.01 -8.79 20.28
CA ARG A 268 7.96 -7.92 19.57
C ARG A 268 7.44 -6.51 19.52
N LEU A 269 8.32 -5.53 19.74
CA LEU A 269 8.01 -4.12 19.53
C LEU A 269 8.18 -3.81 18.05
N LEU A 270 7.14 -3.27 17.43
CA LEU A 270 7.16 -2.80 16.05
C LEU A 270 7.26 -1.29 16.06
N VAL A 271 8.31 -0.77 15.43
CA VAL A 271 8.54 0.67 15.24
C VAL A 271 8.53 0.96 13.75
N GLY A 272 7.63 1.83 13.32
CA GLY A 272 7.46 2.24 11.93
C GLY A 272 7.63 3.73 11.73
N GLY A 273 8.14 4.14 10.58
CA GLY A 273 8.42 5.55 10.30
C GLY A 273 9.21 5.74 9.00
N ALA A 274 10.02 6.81 8.98
CA ALA A 274 10.92 7.15 7.87
C ALA A 274 10.23 7.21 6.49
N GLY A 275 8.94 7.55 6.45
CA GLY A 275 8.17 7.55 5.21
C GLY A 275 8.56 8.67 4.24
N HIS A 276 8.48 8.40 2.95
CA HIS A 276 8.74 9.38 1.90
C HIS A 276 8.12 8.99 0.54
N PRO A 277 7.95 9.94 -0.38
CA PRO A 277 7.62 9.62 -1.77
C PRO A 277 8.69 8.72 -2.41
N VAL A 278 8.26 7.71 -3.15
CA VAL A 278 9.13 6.69 -3.76
C VAL A 278 10.08 7.33 -4.76
N GLY A 279 11.38 7.00 -4.71
CA GLY A 279 12.41 7.54 -5.61
C GLY A 279 12.77 9.02 -5.41
N HIS A 280 12.25 9.70 -4.38
CA HIS A 280 12.50 11.15 -4.17
C HIS A 280 13.58 11.45 -3.14
N ARG A 281 13.89 10.51 -2.25
CA ARG A 281 14.92 10.69 -1.21
C ARG A 281 16.28 10.23 -1.73
N LYS A 282 17.31 11.02 -1.42
CA LYS A 282 18.69 10.72 -1.83
C LYS A 282 19.36 9.61 -1.02
N SER A 283 19.03 9.54 0.27
CA SER A 283 19.53 8.48 1.18
C SER A 283 18.43 8.10 2.18
N PRO A 284 17.44 7.31 1.76
CA PRO A 284 16.52 6.63 2.68
C PRO A 284 17.20 5.95 3.87
N ALA A 285 18.39 5.35 3.68
CA ALA A 285 19.12 4.62 4.72
C ALA A 285 19.41 5.49 5.95
N SER A 286 19.72 6.77 5.75
CA SER A 286 19.92 7.71 6.87
C SER A 286 18.68 7.86 7.77
N SER A 287 17.47 7.84 7.18
CA SER A 287 16.22 7.93 7.94
C SER A 287 15.85 6.62 8.61
N VAL A 288 16.25 5.50 8.02
CA VAL A 288 16.12 4.17 8.63
C VAL A 288 17.04 4.02 9.85
N GLN A 289 18.30 4.45 9.73
CA GLN A 289 19.25 4.48 10.85
C GLN A 289 18.77 5.41 11.98
N GLU A 290 18.19 6.55 11.64
CA GLU A 290 17.60 7.47 12.62
C GLU A 290 16.39 6.84 13.34
N LEU A 291 15.54 6.09 12.64
CA LEU A 291 14.43 5.35 13.24
C LEU A 291 14.93 4.28 14.22
N ASP A 292 15.98 3.54 13.87
CA ASP A 292 16.60 2.54 14.75
C ASP A 292 17.24 3.18 15.99
N ALA A 293 17.96 4.28 15.79
CA ALA A 293 18.54 5.04 16.90
C ALA A 293 17.45 5.57 17.86
N TRP A 294 16.34 6.06 17.31
CA TRP A 294 15.18 6.50 18.09
C TRP A 294 14.58 5.33 18.90
N ALA A 295 14.41 4.15 18.29
CA ALA A 295 13.89 2.97 18.98
C ALA A 295 14.79 2.55 20.15
N LYS A 296 16.11 2.48 19.93
CA LYS A 296 17.10 2.10 20.96
C LYS A 296 17.26 3.14 22.07
N LEU A 297 17.05 4.42 21.76
CA LEU A 297 17.06 5.50 22.75
C LEU A 297 15.89 5.37 23.74
N HIS A 298 14.69 5.10 23.22
CA HIS A 298 13.47 5.02 24.03
C HIS A 298 13.19 3.63 24.60
N TYR A 299 13.81 2.59 24.06
CA TYR A 299 13.79 1.24 24.61
C TYR A 299 15.22 0.73 24.82
N PRO A 300 15.90 1.16 25.90
CA PRO A 300 17.28 0.75 26.17
C PRO A 300 17.41 -0.78 26.23
N GLY A 301 18.37 -1.31 25.45
CA GLY A 301 18.56 -2.76 25.31
C GLY A 301 17.70 -3.42 24.23
N ALA A 302 16.94 -2.65 23.44
CA ALA A 302 16.23 -3.15 22.27
C ALA A 302 17.20 -3.83 21.28
N MET A 303 16.89 -5.07 20.92
CA MET A 303 17.63 -5.86 19.94
C MET A 303 16.76 -6.00 18.69
N GLN A 304 17.20 -5.41 17.58
CA GLN A 304 16.51 -5.53 16.30
C GLN A 304 16.51 -7.00 15.85
N THR A 305 15.34 -7.53 15.53
CA THR A 305 15.18 -8.89 15.02
C THR A 305 14.84 -8.91 13.54
N ASN A 306 14.13 -7.89 13.04
CA ASN A 306 13.66 -7.82 11.66
C ASN A 306 13.66 -6.37 11.17
N TYR A 307 13.79 -6.21 9.86
CA TYR A 307 13.67 -4.95 9.14
C TYR A 307 12.94 -5.22 7.83
N TRP A 308 11.99 -4.37 7.49
CA TRP A 308 11.27 -4.43 6.23
C TRP A 308 10.68 -3.06 5.88
N SER A 309 10.07 -3.01 4.71
CA SER A 309 9.49 -1.79 4.15
C SER A 309 8.26 -2.12 3.33
N ALA A 310 7.35 -1.17 3.25
CA ALA A 310 6.13 -1.28 2.47
C ALA A 310 5.94 -0.03 1.62
N GLN A 311 5.22 -0.19 0.52
CA GLN A 311 4.79 0.90 -0.33
C GLN A 311 3.26 0.98 -0.30
N ASP A 312 2.76 2.20 -0.21
CA ASP A 312 1.34 2.51 -0.22
C ASP A 312 1.08 3.71 -1.15
N TYR A 313 -0.18 3.96 -1.47
CA TYR A 313 -0.58 4.97 -2.45
C TYR A 313 -1.56 5.94 -1.81
N THR A 314 -1.17 7.21 -1.74
CA THR A 314 -1.97 8.28 -1.16
C THR A 314 -2.82 8.95 -2.26
N PRO A 315 -4.15 8.95 -2.14
CA PRO A 315 -5.03 9.64 -3.10
C PRO A 315 -4.95 11.16 -2.93
N ILE A 316 -5.01 11.88 -4.05
CA ILE A 316 -4.95 13.36 -4.08
C ILE A 316 -6.08 14.07 -3.33
N ASP A 317 -7.18 13.37 -3.09
CA ASP A 317 -8.37 13.87 -2.44
C ASP A 317 -8.66 13.19 -1.10
N GLU A 318 -7.70 12.47 -0.53
CA GLU A 318 -7.84 11.78 0.76
C GLU A 318 -8.75 10.55 0.78
N LEU A 319 -9.56 10.29 -0.25
CA LEU A 319 -10.50 9.17 -0.26
C LEU A 319 -9.99 8.02 -1.16
N PRO A 320 -10.24 6.75 -0.79
CA PRO A 320 -9.88 5.62 -1.65
C PRO A 320 -10.62 5.63 -2.99
N TYR A 321 -10.06 4.96 -3.99
CA TYR A 321 -10.71 4.75 -5.28
C TYR A 321 -11.13 3.30 -5.46
N VAL A 322 -12.44 3.08 -5.45
CA VAL A 322 -13.09 1.77 -5.50
C VAL A 322 -14.27 1.84 -6.46
N GLY A 323 -14.28 0.97 -7.47
CA GLY A 323 -15.34 0.92 -8.47
C GLY A 323 -14.79 0.76 -9.89
N PRO A 324 -15.56 1.15 -10.93
CA PRO A 324 -15.16 0.92 -12.30
C PRO A 324 -13.93 1.76 -12.68
N ILE A 325 -13.03 1.20 -13.50
CA ILE A 325 -11.81 1.89 -13.95
C ILE A 325 -12.13 3.09 -14.85
N LEU A 326 -13.27 3.06 -15.53
CA LEU A 326 -13.82 4.17 -16.32
C LEU A 326 -15.32 4.30 -16.00
N PRO A 327 -15.90 5.52 -15.98
CA PRO A 327 -17.33 5.69 -15.76
C PRO A 327 -18.17 4.85 -16.73
N GLY A 328 -19.16 4.13 -16.21
CA GLY A 328 -20.04 3.26 -17.00
C GLY A 328 -19.42 1.95 -17.51
N ASN A 329 -18.16 1.64 -17.16
CA ASN A 329 -17.51 0.38 -17.50
C ASN A 329 -17.53 -0.61 -16.33
N ASP A 330 -18.53 -1.49 -16.30
CA ASP A 330 -18.65 -2.53 -15.27
C ASP A 330 -17.90 -3.84 -15.61
N LYS A 331 -16.92 -3.80 -16.53
CA LYS A 331 -16.06 -4.95 -16.83
C LYS A 331 -14.74 -4.93 -16.05
N ILE A 332 -14.19 -3.76 -15.77
CA ILE A 332 -12.91 -3.63 -15.07
C ILE A 332 -13.10 -2.71 -13.87
N PHE A 333 -12.81 -3.23 -12.69
CA PHE A 333 -12.88 -2.52 -11.43
C PHE A 333 -11.49 -2.29 -10.86
N VAL A 334 -11.37 -1.31 -9.99
CA VAL A 334 -10.17 -0.96 -9.24
C VAL A 334 -10.50 -0.86 -7.76
N ALA A 335 -9.54 -1.21 -6.91
CA ALA A 335 -9.48 -0.82 -5.50
C ALA A 335 -8.05 -0.37 -5.16
N THR A 336 -7.87 0.90 -4.79
CA THR A 336 -6.56 1.53 -4.58
C THR A 336 -6.69 2.77 -3.67
N GLY A 337 -5.56 3.38 -3.29
CA GLY A 337 -5.55 4.66 -2.58
C GLY A 337 -5.85 4.55 -1.09
N PHE A 338 -5.45 3.46 -0.42
CA PHE A 338 -5.82 3.19 0.97
C PHE A 338 -5.02 3.98 2.01
N ASP A 339 -3.98 4.70 1.58
CA ASP A 339 -3.18 5.63 2.39
C ASP A 339 -2.71 5.01 3.71
N LYS A 340 -2.12 3.81 3.63
CA LYS A 340 -1.59 2.97 4.71
C LYS A 340 -2.63 2.24 5.56
N TRP A 341 -3.92 2.55 5.40
CA TRP A 341 -5.02 1.98 6.18
C TRP A 341 -5.74 0.85 5.46
N GLY A 342 -4.98 0.03 4.71
CA GLY A 342 -5.51 -1.04 3.87
C GLY A 342 -6.22 -2.17 4.62
N MET A 343 -6.02 -2.34 5.93
CA MET A 343 -6.75 -3.37 6.69
C MET A 343 -8.25 -3.09 6.74
N THR A 344 -8.64 -1.86 7.07
CA THR A 344 -10.06 -1.45 7.10
C THR A 344 -10.52 -0.98 5.72
N ASN A 345 -9.78 -0.08 5.06
CA ASN A 345 -10.16 0.44 3.74
C ASN A 345 -10.16 -0.65 2.67
N GLY A 346 -9.19 -1.57 2.71
CA GLY A 346 -9.10 -2.65 1.74
C GLY A 346 -10.19 -3.71 1.92
N THR A 347 -10.61 -3.97 3.15
CA THR A 347 -11.76 -4.83 3.45
C THR A 347 -13.06 -4.16 3.02
N ALA A 348 -13.26 -2.88 3.36
CA ALA A 348 -14.40 -2.10 2.89
C ALA A 348 -14.48 -2.08 1.36
N ALA A 349 -13.36 -1.85 0.68
CA ALA A 349 -13.30 -1.88 -0.78
C ALA A 349 -13.75 -3.24 -1.35
N ALA A 350 -13.34 -4.34 -0.73
CA ALA A 350 -13.75 -5.69 -1.14
C ALA A 350 -15.25 -5.93 -0.96
N LEU A 351 -15.83 -5.45 0.15
CA LEU A 351 -17.27 -5.50 0.42
C LEU A 351 -18.06 -4.70 -0.64
N ALA A 352 -17.65 -3.46 -0.91
CA ALA A 352 -18.30 -2.59 -1.88
C ALA A 352 -18.23 -3.14 -3.31
N LEU A 353 -17.05 -3.64 -3.73
CA LEU A 353 -16.88 -4.26 -5.05
C LEU A 353 -17.69 -5.53 -5.20
N SER A 354 -17.67 -6.43 -4.21
CA SER A 354 -18.42 -7.68 -4.25
C SER A 354 -19.92 -7.40 -4.31
N SER A 355 -20.41 -6.48 -3.48
CA SER A 355 -21.81 -6.03 -3.51
C SER A 355 -22.19 -5.51 -4.90
N ARG A 356 -21.40 -4.60 -5.49
CA ARG A 356 -21.66 -4.06 -6.84
C ARG A 356 -21.68 -5.15 -7.91
N ILE A 357 -20.68 -6.03 -7.93
CA ILE A 357 -20.57 -7.11 -8.93
C ILE A 357 -21.74 -8.08 -8.84
N LEU A 358 -22.26 -8.31 -7.63
CA LEU A 358 -23.43 -9.16 -7.37
C LEU A 358 -24.77 -8.41 -7.54
N GLY A 359 -24.77 -7.15 -7.95
CA GLY A 359 -25.98 -6.34 -8.18
C GLY A 359 -26.59 -5.69 -6.93
N GLY A 360 -25.85 -5.69 -5.82
CA GLY A 360 -26.19 -4.98 -4.59
C GLY A 360 -25.72 -3.52 -4.56
N ARG A 361 -25.96 -2.87 -3.43
CA ARG A 361 -25.47 -1.52 -3.12
C ARG A 361 -25.01 -1.43 -1.68
N MET A 362 -24.12 -0.49 -1.40
CA MET A 362 -23.74 -0.07 -0.07
C MET A 362 -23.83 1.45 -0.01
N ASP A 363 -24.58 1.99 0.95
CA ASP A 363 -24.91 3.42 0.97
C ASP A 363 -23.69 4.31 1.27
N TRP A 364 -22.70 3.75 1.99
CA TRP A 364 -21.43 4.43 2.27
C TRP A 364 -20.41 4.35 1.12
N ALA A 365 -20.61 3.48 0.12
CA ALA A 365 -19.63 3.24 -0.95
C ALA A 365 -19.37 4.47 -1.83
N GLU A 366 -20.23 5.49 -1.78
CA GLU A 366 -20.03 6.75 -2.49
C GLU A 366 -18.75 7.48 -2.01
N ALA A 367 -18.36 7.33 -0.73
CA ALA A 367 -17.10 7.88 -0.21
C ALA A 367 -15.85 7.18 -0.76
N PHE A 368 -16.02 6.01 -1.37
CA PHE A 368 -14.94 5.22 -1.96
C PHE A 368 -15.02 5.24 -3.49
N ALA A 369 -15.96 5.97 -4.10
CA ALA A 369 -16.18 5.89 -5.54
C ALA A 369 -14.93 6.25 -6.35
N SER A 370 -14.55 5.40 -7.30
CA SER A 370 -13.41 5.64 -8.22
C SER A 370 -13.58 6.86 -9.14
N TRP A 371 -14.80 7.39 -9.24
CA TRP A 371 -15.17 8.58 -9.98
C TRP A 371 -16.19 9.39 -9.18
N SER A 372 -15.84 10.61 -8.79
CA SER A 372 -16.71 11.49 -8.01
C SER A 372 -16.58 12.97 -8.41
N PRO A 373 -17.68 13.74 -8.46
CA PRO A 373 -17.60 15.20 -8.61
C PRO A 373 -16.75 15.89 -7.52
N HIS A 374 -16.57 15.25 -6.37
CA HIS A 374 -15.77 15.78 -5.27
C HIS A 374 -14.25 15.69 -5.51
N GLU A 375 -13.80 14.93 -6.52
CA GLU A 375 -12.39 14.92 -6.96
C GLU A 375 -11.91 16.30 -7.43
N LEU A 376 -12.82 17.22 -7.76
CA LEU A 376 -12.49 18.60 -8.08
C LEU A 376 -11.68 19.27 -6.95
N SER A 377 -11.90 18.88 -5.69
CA SER A 377 -11.12 19.33 -4.53
C SER A 377 -9.66 18.84 -4.56
N GLY A 378 -9.38 17.77 -5.31
CA GLY A 378 -8.06 17.19 -5.53
C GLY A 378 -7.27 17.84 -6.66
N ILE A 379 -7.89 18.64 -7.54
CA ILE A 379 -7.25 19.20 -8.75
C ILE A 379 -5.97 19.99 -8.43
N PRO A 380 -5.94 20.92 -7.47
CA PRO A 380 -4.72 21.67 -7.17
C PRO A 380 -3.56 20.74 -6.76
N LYS A 381 -3.86 19.71 -5.95
CA LYS A 381 -2.86 18.73 -5.52
C LYS A 381 -2.41 17.85 -6.69
N ALA A 382 -3.34 17.43 -7.55
CA ALA A 382 -3.02 16.71 -8.78
C ALA A 382 -2.09 17.52 -9.68
N MET A 383 -2.37 18.80 -9.92
CA MET A 383 -1.52 19.68 -10.71
C MET A 383 -0.12 19.81 -10.10
N GLN A 384 -0.03 19.97 -8.78
CA GLN A 384 1.26 20.02 -8.08
C GLN A 384 2.05 18.72 -8.28
N LEU A 385 1.44 17.56 -8.00
CA LEU A 385 2.10 16.27 -8.15
C LEU A 385 2.55 16.01 -9.60
N ASN A 386 1.68 16.31 -10.57
CA ASN A 386 2.01 16.10 -11.98
C ASN A 386 3.07 17.10 -12.49
N MET A 387 3.13 18.32 -11.94
CA MET A 387 4.21 19.26 -12.21
C MET A 387 5.55 18.77 -11.64
N GLU A 388 5.54 18.23 -10.41
CA GLU A 388 6.71 17.58 -9.81
C GLU A 388 7.16 16.39 -10.67
N VAL A 389 6.24 15.52 -11.10
CA VAL A 389 6.50 14.41 -12.05
C VAL A 389 7.16 14.92 -13.33
N GLY A 390 6.62 15.97 -13.96
CA GLY A 390 7.20 16.56 -15.18
C GLY A 390 8.62 17.11 -14.96
N LEU A 391 8.86 17.75 -13.81
CA LEU A 391 10.18 18.22 -13.41
C LEU A 391 11.17 17.06 -13.19
N TYR A 392 10.74 15.99 -12.52
CA TYR A 392 11.54 14.79 -12.27
C TYR A 392 11.88 14.06 -13.57
N LEU A 393 10.91 13.94 -14.49
CA LEU A 393 11.15 13.39 -15.81
C LEU A 393 12.23 14.22 -16.53
N ALA A 394 12.02 15.53 -16.69
CA ALA A 394 12.99 16.38 -17.38
C ALA A 394 14.38 16.37 -16.73
N ARG A 395 14.46 16.50 -15.39
CA ARG A 395 15.73 16.44 -14.66
C ARG A 395 16.41 15.09 -14.78
N GLY A 396 15.65 14.00 -14.74
CA GLY A 396 16.18 12.64 -14.84
C GLY A 396 16.90 12.37 -16.15
N TRP A 397 16.42 12.92 -17.26
CA TRP A 397 17.07 12.78 -18.57
C TRP A 397 18.32 13.67 -18.74
N ILE A 398 18.39 14.82 -18.05
CA ILE A 398 19.47 15.81 -18.24
C ILE A 398 20.59 15.65 -17.21
N THR A 399 20.26 15.43 -15.94
CA THR A 399 21.22 15.43 -14.83
C THR A 399 22.31 14.36 -14.98
N PRO A 400 22.03 13.12 -15.42
CA PRO A 400 23.07 12.09 -15.58
C PRO A 400 24.17 12.46 -16.59
N ALA A 401 23.90 13.38 -17.52
CA ALA A 401 24.88 13.87 -18.49
C ALA A 401 26.00 14.70 -17.84
N THR A 402 25.86 15.13 -16.58
CA THR A 402 26.96 15.76 -15.84
C THR A 402 27.91 14.74 -15.20
N ARG A 403 27.57 13.44 -15.25
CA ARG A 403 28.35 12.32 -14.68
C ARG A 403 29.01 11.45 -15.75
N ILE A 404 29.29 12.02 -16.92
CA ILE A 404 29.94 11.34 -18.03
C ILE A 404 31.36 10.94 -17.59
N GLY A 405 31.63 9.64 -17.55
CA GLY A 405 32.95 9.10 -17.17
C GLY A 405 33.17 8.86 -15.68
N ASP A 406 32.15 9.05 -14.83
CA ASP A 406 32.28 8.76 -13.39
C ASP A 406 32.12 7.26 -13.08
N ARG A 407 32.98 6.81 -12.17
CA ARG A 407 33.27 5.40 -11.86
C ARG A 407 32.03 4.65 -11.36
N THR A 408 31.99 3.35 -11.63
CA THR A 408 31.06 2.43 -10.96
C THR A 408 31.18 2.67 -9.46
N PRO A 409 30.06 2.87 -8.74
CA PRO A 409 30.11 3.10 -7.29
C PRO A 409 30.77 1.90 -6.61
N GLU A 410 31.50 2.13 -5.51
CA GLU A 410 32.07 1.02 -4.71
C GLU A 410 30.94 0.16 -4.12
N GLU A 411 29.86 0.80 -3.66
CA GLU A 411 28.59 0.18 -3.26
C GLU A 411 27.41 1.09 -3.61
N GLY A 412 26.24 0.50 -3.83
CA GLY A 412 25.00 1.21 -4.17
C GLY A 412 24.85 1.48 -5.67
N GLY A 413 23.94 2.37 -6.04
CA GLY A 413 23.54 2.59 -7.43
C GLY A 413 23.64 4.02 -7.92
N VAL A 414 24.02 4.19 -9.18
CA VAL A 414 24.08 5.47 -9.88
C VAL A 414 23.53 5.37 -11.30
N VAL A 415 22.84 6.42 -11.74
CA VAL A 415 22.52 6.65 -13.15
C VAL A 415 23.50 7.65 -13.75
N SER A 416 24.07 7.32 -14.90
CA SER A 416 25.08 8.10 -15.62
C SER A 416 24.94 7.94 -17.14
N GLY A 417 25.51 8.87 -17.91
CA GLY A 417 25.54 8.81 -19.37
C GLY A 417 24.83 10.00 -20.02
N PRO A 418 25.04 10.23 -21.33
CA PRO A 418 24.29 11.25 -22.06
C PRO A 418 22.81 10.85 -22.25
N PRO A 419 21.89 11.79 -22.54
CA PRO A 419 20.46 11.50 -22.63
C PRO A 419 20.06 10.44 -23.67
N TRP A 420 20.90 10.21 -24.69
CA TRP A 420 20.66 9.18 -25.72
C TRP A 420 21.29 7.82 -25.39
N ASP A 421 22.02 7.71 -24.27
CA ASP A 421 22.74 6.50 -23.85
C ASP A 421 22.90 6.48 -22.32
N LEU A 422 21.77 6.42 -21.62
CA LEU A 422 21.74 6.39 -20.15
C LEU A 422 21.90 4.96 -19.63
N GLU A 423 22.71 4.80 -18.57
CA GLU A 423 22.96 3.52 -17.91
C GLU A 423 22.73 3.65 -16.39
N ALA A 424 22.04 2.68 -15.80
CA ALA A 424 21.96 2.45 -14.36
C ALA A 424 22.96 1.36 -13.97
N ARG A 425 23.94 1.72 -13.12
CA ARG A 425 24.94 0.81 -12.57
C ARG A 425 24.76 0.69 -11.06
N SER A 426 24.76 -0.52 -10.53
CA SER A 426 24.75 -0.75 -9.08
C SER A 426 25.71 -1.85 -8.67
N VAL A 427 26.31 -1.73 -7.49
CA VAL A 427 27.10 -2.77 -6.85
C VAL A 427 26.43 -3.15 -5.52
N VAL A 428 26.07 -4.43 -5.39
CA VAL A 428 25.46 -5.01 -4.18
C VAL A 428 26.23 -6.29 -3.86
N ASP A 429 26.70 -6.42 -2.61
CA ASP A 429 27.54 -7.55 -2.17
C ASP A 429 28.73 -7.85 -3.09
N GLY A 430 29.33 -6.80 -3.67
CA GLY A 430 30.45 -6.90 -4.61
C GLY A 430 30.07 -7.37 -6.03
N VAL A 431 28.79 -7.57 -6.33
CA VAL A 431 28.29 -7.91 -7.67
C VAL A 431 27.81 -6.65 -8.38
N GLU A 432 28.38 -6.38 -9.56
CA GLU A 432 27.98 -5.26 -10.41
C GLU A 432 26.81 -5.66 -11.33
N TYR A 433 25.79 -4.80 -11.38
CA TYR A 433 24.63 -4.90 -12.26
C TYR A 433 24.53 -3.68 -13.17
N ARG A 434 24.08 -3.90 -14.42
CA ARG A 434 23.89 -2.86 -15.44
C ARG A 434 22.56 -3.02 -16.14
N VAL A 435 21.73 -1.99 -16.07
CA VAL A 435 20.39 -1.99 -16.65
C VAL A 435 20.07 -0.65 -17.29
N SER A 436 19.05 -0.63 -18.15
CA SER A 436 18.45 0.63 -18.59
C SER A 436 17.80 1.34 -17.40
N PRO A 437 18.07 2.64 -17.19
CA PRO A 437 17.43 3.39 -16.13
C PRO A 437 15.99 3.84 -16.50
N VAL A 438 15.52 3.51 -17.70
CA VAL A 438 14.22 3.96 -18.21
C VAL A 438 13.11 3.02 -17.73
N CYS A 439 12.26 3.51 -16.85
CA CYS A 439 11.10 2.77 -16.36
C CYS A 439 10.15 2.42 -17.53
N PRO A 440 9.77 1.14 -17.71
CA PRO A 440 8.92 0.67 -18.81
C PRO A 440 7.45 1.07 -18.68
N HIS A 441 7.07 1.77 -17.60
CA HIS A 441 5.72 2.31 -17.44
C HIS A 441 5.51 3.55 -18.33
N LEU A 442 6.12 4.69 -17.96
CA LEU A 442 5.96 5.97 -18.67
C LEU A 442 7.30 6.70 -18.89
N GLY A 443 8.42 5.96 -18.97
CA GLY A 443 9.72 6.50 -19.39
C GLY A 443 10.44 7.36 -18.35
N GLY A 444 10.06 7.25 -17.07
CA GLY A 444 10.76 7.92 -15.98
C GLY A 444 12.13 7.32 -15.70
N ILE A 445 13.12 8.15 -15.40
CA ILE A 445 14.46 7.71 -15.01
C ILE A 445 14.47 7.30 -13.54
N VAL A 446 14.89 6.08 -13.26
CA VAL A 446 14.94 5.53 -11.89
C VAL A 446 16.04 6.17 -11.04
N ASN A 447 15.82 6.22 -9.73
CA ASN A 447 16.81 6.60 -8.73
C ASN A 447 17.14 5.40 -7.83
N TRP A 448 18.33 5.37 -7.25
CA TRP A 448 18.73 4.33 -6.31
C TRP A 448 18.17 4.59 -4.91
N ASN A 449 17.57 3.57 -4.30
CA ASN A 449 17.21 3.53 -2.89
C ASN A 449 18.26 2.69 -2.15
N ASP A 450 19.05 3.34 -1.31
CA ASP A 450 20.15 2.73 -0.54
C ASP A 450 19.68 1.94 0.68
N ALA A 451 18.43 2.07 1.12
CA ALA A 451 17.90 1.31 2.26
C ALA A 451 17.33 -0.06 1.88
N ASP A 452 16.88 -0.22 0.63
CA ASP A 452 16.29 -1.45 0.11
C ASP A 452 17.05 -2.01 -1.10
N GLU A 453 18.18 -1.39 -1.46
CA GLU A 453 19.04 -1.76 -2.59
C GLU A 453 18.24 -1.97 -3.88
N SER A 454 17.48 -0.94 -4.26
CA SER A 454 16.53 -1.04 -5.37
C SER A 454 16.47 0.22 -6.22
N TRP A 455 16.12 0.04 -7.49
CA TRP A 455 15.83 1.12 -8.41
C TRP A 455 14.37 1.54 -8.28
N GLU A 456 14.12 2.83 -8.07
CA GLU A 456 12.80 3.39 -7.85
C GLU A 456 12.47 4.47 -8.87
N CYS A 457 11.34 4.32 -9.56
CA CYS A 457 10.84 5.33 -10.48
C CYS A 457 10.13 6.45 -9.69
N PRO A 458 10.66 7.70 -9.71
CA PRO A 458 10.09 8.81 -8.94
C PRO A 458 8.75 9.32 -9.48
N LEU A 459 8.29 8.82 -10.64
CA LEU A 459 7.06 9.30 -11.26
C LEU A 459 5.83 8.64 -10.65
N HIS A 460 5.76 7.30 -10.73
CA HIS A 460 4.58 6.54 -10.31
C HIS A 460 4.91 5.36 -9.39
N GLY A 461 6.16 5.27 -8.91
CA GLY A 461 6.52 4.36 -7.83
C GLY A 461 6.82 2.91 -8.23
N SER A 462 7.10 2.65 -9.52
CA SER A 462 7.60 1.33 -9.92
C SER A 462 8.97 1.07 -9.30
N ARG A 463 9.20 -0.16 -8.84
CA ARG A 463 10.44 -0.57 -8.17
C ARG A 463 11.05 -1.79 -8.83
N PHE A 464 12.37 -1.83 -8.90
CA PHE A 464 13.14 -2.90 -9.54
C PHE A 464 14.32 -3.30 -8.67
N ALA A 465 14.67 -4.58 -8.68
CA ALA A 465 15.86 -5.13 -8.06
C ALA A 465 17.12 -4.63 -8.77
N PRO A 466 18.32 -4.82 -8.20
CA PRO A 466 19.59 -4.35 -8.80
C PRO A 466 19.78 -4.82 -10.26
N ASP A 467 19.35 -6.05 -10.56
CA ASP A 467 19.40 -6.69 -11.89
C ASP A 467 18.29 -6.22 -12.86
N GLY A 468 17.42 -5.32 -12.42
CA GLY A 468 16.30 -4.80 -13.21
C GLY A 468 15.01 -5.60 -13.09
N THR A 469 14.98 -6.68 -12.32
CA THR A 469 13.76 -7.46 -12.08
C THR A 469 12.69 -6.61 -11.41
N LEU A 470 11.47 -6.60 -11.96
CA LEU A 470 10.36 -5.83 -11.40
C LEU A 470 9.94 -6.35 -10.02
N LEU A 471 10.01 -5.48 -9.02
CA LEU A 471 9.56 -5.75 -7.66
C LEU A 471 8.11 -5.29 -7.45
N GLU A 472 7.80 -4.05 -7.85
CA GLU A 472 6.50 -3.43 -7.56
C GLU A 472 6.05 -2.48 -8.67
N GLY A 473 4.73 -2.44 -8.91
CA GLY A 473 4.11 -1.71 -10.02
C GLY A 473 4.03 -0.19 -9.84
N PRO A 474 3.46 0.54 -10.82
CA PRO A 474 2.54 0.06 -11.87
C PRO A 474 3.19 -0.58 -13.11
N ALA A 475 4.50 -0.52 -13.27
CA ALA A 475 5.19 -1.25 -14.34
C ALA A 475 4.83 -2.75 -14.29
N THR A 476 4.75 -3.38 -15.47
CA THR A 476 4.42 -4.82 -15.61
C THR A 476 5.56 -5.63 -16.23
N ARG A 477 6.70 -4.98 -16.47
CA ARG A 477 7.90 -5.53 -17.10
C ARG A 477 9.14 -5.11 -16.33
N ASN A 478 10.20 -5.90 -16.45
CA ASN A 478 11.52 -5.59 -15.92
C ASN A 478 12.15 -4.40 -16.65
N LEU A 479 13.18 -3.80 -16.05
CA LEU A 479 14.13 -2.98 -16.80
C LEU A 479 14.86 -3.87 -17.81
N THR A 480 15.20 -3.32 -18.97
CA THR A 480 16.00 -4.05 -19.96
C THR A 480 17.47 -4.05 -19.53
N ALA A 481 18.22 -5.10 -19.87
CA ALA A 481 19.68 -5.07 -19.74
C ALA A 481 20.25 -3.87 -20.52
N ALA A 482 21.32 -3.26 -20.00
CA ALA A 482 22.07 -2.27 -20.75
C ALA A 482 22.69 -2.93 -22.01
N GLN A 483 22.72 -2.20 -23.13
CA GLN A 483 23.28 -2.70 -24.39
C GLN A 483 24.80 -2.65 -24.42
#